data_AF-A0A3C1VIQ2-F1
#
_entry.id   AF-A0A3C1VIQ2-F1
#
_cell.length_a   1.000
_cell.length_b   1.000
_cell.length_c   1.000
_cell.angle_alpha   90.00
_cell.angle_beta   90.00
_cell.angle_gamma   90.00
#
_symmetry.space_group_name_H-M   'P 1'
#
loop_
_entity.id
_entity.type
_entity.pdbx_description
1 polymer ?
#
loop_
_entity_poly.entity_id
_entity_poly.type
_entity_poly.pdbx_seq_one_letter_code
_entity_poly.pdbx_strand_id
1 'polypeptide(L)'
;MPAWLSPLISWSYWFGTYPPPFTGLYFWIIVGLAGGSFLLGLVFSFINLYFKDPSTRRIIKRLGTLALTFGVLMAINFFFTQTSTPTLGSRFWFAGWLIMALIWLGFILKYALKVAPKERAERAKQLEYQKYLPR
;
A
#
# COMPACT_ATOMS: atom_id res chain seq x y z
N MET A 1 -21.38 -16.55 -13.69
CA MET A 1 -20.62 -15.48 -13.03
C MET A 1 -21.52 -14.26 -12.89
N PRO A 2 -21.46 -13.51 -11.78
CA PRO A 2 -22.20 -12.25 -11.63
C PRO A 2 -21.96 -11.32 -12.81
N ALA A 3 -23.03 -10.71 -13.36
CA ALA A 3 -22.96 -9.87 -14.57
C ALA A 3 -22.03 -8.65 -14.43
N TRP A 4 -21.69 -8.25 -13.21
CA TRP A 4 -20.78 -7.15 -12.90
C TRP A 4 -19.28 -7.52 -12.95
N LEU A 5 -18.95 -8.82 -13.08
CA LEU A 5 -17.57 -9.33 -13.15
C LEU A 5 -17.08 -9.55 -14.60
N SER A 6 -17.97 -9.71 -15.57
CA SER A 6 -17.59 -9.94 -16.97
C SER A 6 -16.74 -8.82 -17.60
N PRO A 7 -16.93 -7.52 -17.28
CA PRO A 7 -16.10 -6.47 -17.87
C PRO A 7 -14.65 -6.52 -17.35
N LEU A 8 -14.46 -6.95 -16.10
CA LEU A 8 -13.15 -6.97 -15.43
C LEU A 8 -12.19 -8.01 -16.02
N ILE A 9 -12.68 -9.01 -16.74
CA ILE A 9 -11.85 -10.05 -17.38
C ILE A 9 -11.52 -9.67 -18.83
N SER A 10 -12.23 -8.71 -19.42
CA SER A 10 -12.01 -8.32 -20.81
C SER A 10 -10.77 -7.46 -20.98
N TRP A 11 -9.90 -7.80 -21.93
CA TRP A 11 -8.68 -7.05 -22.24
C TRP A 11 -8.97 -5.59 -22.64
N SER A 12 -10.04 -5.38 -23.41
CA SER A 12 -10.49 -4.05 -23.86
C SER A 12 -10.90 -3.13 -22.71
N TYR A 13 -11.33 -3.68 -21.56
CA TYR A 13 -11.67 -2.89 -20.38
C TYR A 13 -10.45 -2.25 -19.73
N TRP A 14 -9.30 -2.94 -19.72
CA TRP A 14 -8.07 -2.46 -19.08
C TRP A 14 -7.24 -1.57 -20.01
N PHE A 15 -7.21 -1.91 -21.30
CA PHE A 15 -6.33 -1.28 -22.30
C PHE A 15 -7.06 -0.35 -23.28
N GLY A 16 -8.33 -0.03 -23.03
CA GLY A 16 -9.06 0.94 -23.85
C GLY A 16 -8.47 2.36 -23.73
N THR A 17 -8.27 3.03 -24.87
CA THR A 17 -7.73 4.40 -24.95
C THR A 17 -8.68 5.46 -24.40
N TYR A 18 -9.99 5.18 -24.42
CA TYR A 18 -11.04 6.04 -23.87
C TYR A 18 -11.90 5.25 -22.89
N PRO A 19 -11.39 4.96 -21.68
CA PRO A 19 -12.20 4.31 -20.68
C PRO A 19 -13.32 5.27 -20.23
N PRO A 20 -14.59 4.85 -20.24
CA PRO A 20 -15.65 5.68 -19.69
C PRO A 20 -15.40 5.93 -18.19
N PRO A 21 -15.80 7.10 -17.66
CA PRO A 21 -15.64 7.43 -16.26
C PRO A 21 -16.33 6.39 -15.37
N PHE A 22 -15.79 6.16 -14.18
CA PHE A 22 -16.41 5.26 -13.21
C PHE A 22 -17.71 5.87 -12.68
N THR A 23 -18.82 5.18 -12.87
CA THR A 23 -20.15 5.57 -12.38
C THR A 23 -20.72 4.54 -11.41
N GLY A 24 -21.65 4.98 -10.55
CA GLY A 24 -22.38 4.10 -9.61
C GLY A 24 -21.49 3.43 -8.57
N LEU A 25 -21.59 2.10 -8.46
CA LEU A 25 -20.91 1.31 -7.43
C LEU A 25 -19.37 1.35 -7.53
N TYR A 26 -18.83 1.32 -8.76
CA TYR A 26 -17.37 1.30 -8.98
C TYR A 26 -16.69 2.59 -8.52
N PHE A 27 -17.38 3.73 -8.66
CA PHE A 27 -16.93 5.01 -8.13
C PHE A 27 -16.69 4.93 -6.61
N TRP A 28 -17.69 4.46 -5.87
CA TRP A 28 -17.61 4.35 -4.41
C TRP A 28 -16.58 3.32 -3.94
N ILE A 29 -16.40 2.21 -4.67
CA ILE A 29 -15.36 1.23 -4.36
C ILE A 29 -13.96 1.85 -4.49
N ILE A 30 -13.68 2.55 -5.59
CA ILE A 30 -12.35 3.14 -5.82
C ILE A 30 -12.08 4.27 -4.84
N VAL A 31 -13.07 5.16 -4.62
CA VAL A 31 -12.95 6.24 -3.64
C VAL A 31 -12.79 5.69 -2.23
N GLY A 32 -13.57 4.67 -1.85
CA GLY A 32 -13.46 3.99 -0.57
C GLY A 32 -12.11 3.31 -0.37
N LEU A 33 -11.56 2.67 -1.41
CA LEU A 33 -10.26 2.04 -1.37
C LEU A 33 -9.11 3.06 -1.29
N ALA A 34 -9.16 4.12 -2.10
CA ALA A 34 -8.17 5.20 -2.07
C ALA A 34 -8.21 5.97 -0.74
N GLY A 35 -9.40 6.39 -0.30
CA GLY A 35 -9.60 7.08 0.98
C GLY A 35 -9.26 6.19 2.18
N GLY A 36 -9.71 4.93 2.17
CA GLY A 36 -9.44 3.97 3.23
C GLY A 36 -7.95 3.64 3.37
N SER A 37 -7.25 3.42 2.26
CA SER A 37 -5.79 3.20 2.28
C SER A 37 -5.02 4.45 2.74
N PHE A 38 -5.44 5.64 2.33
CA PHE A 38 -4.86 6.90 2.79
C PHE A 38 -5.05 7.10 4.30
N LEU A 39 -6.27 6.90 4.81
CA LEU A 39 -6.57 7.00 6.25
C LEU A 39 -5.79 5.95 7.05
N LEU A 40 -5.73 4.70 6.59
CA LEU A 40 -4.91 3.66 7.21
C LEU A 40 -3.43 4.06 7.25
N GLY A 41 -2.92 4.66 6.17
CA GLY A 41 -1.56 5.16 6.11
C GLY A 41 -1.28 6.28 7.12
N LEU A 42 -2.21 7.21 7.31
CA LEU A 42 -2.14 8.22 8.36
C LEU A 42 -2.16 7.59 9.75
N VAL A 43 -3.11 6.69 10.01
CA VAL A 43 -3.25 5.99 11.29
C VAL A 43 -1.96 5.24 11.64
N PHE A 44 -1.37 4.49 10.70
CA PHE A 44 -0.08 3.82 10.94
C PHE A 44 1.04 4.82 11.23
N SER A 45 1.04 5.99 10.57
CA SER A 45 2.05 7.03 10.79
C SER A 45 1.95 7.65 12.20
N PHE A 46 0.74 7.81 12.74
CA PHE A 46 0.52 8.25 14.13
C PHE A 46 0.84 7.15 15.14
N ILE A 47 0.35 5.93 14.91
CA ILE A 47 0.58 4.78 15.79
C ILE A 47 2.08 4.48 15.93
N ASN A 48 2.86 4.72 14.87
CA ASN A 48 4.31 4.58 14.87
C ASN A 48 5.04 5.39 15.97
N LEU A 49 4.41 6.44 16.51
CA LEU A 49 4.95 7.25 17.61
C LEU A 49 4.85 6.56 18.97
N TYR A 50 3.92 5.61 19.12
CA TYR A 50 3.67 4.90 20.39
C TYR A 50 4.55 3.66 20.57
N PHE A 51 5.11 3.11 19.48
CA PHE A 51 5.93 1.90 19.55
C PHE A 51 7.38 2.20 19.96
N LYS A 52 7.77 1.65 21.12
CA LYS A 52 9.14 1.75 21.66
C LYS A 52 10.15 0.82 20.97
N ASP A 53 9.71 -0.35 20.47
CA ASP A 53 10.60 -1.28 19.77
C ASP A 53 10.97 -0.74 18.38
N PRO A 54 12.27 -0.50 18.08
CA PRO A 54 12.70 0.03 16.79
C PRO A 54 12.32 -0.88 15.62
N SER A 55 12.24 -2.19 15.83
CA SER A 55 11.89 -3.17 14.77
C SER A 55 10.42 -3.04 14.38
N THR A 56 9.52 -3.03 15.37
CA THR A 56 8.09 -2.80 15.15
C THR A 56 7.82 -1.44 14.52
N ARG A 57 8.50 -0.40 15.04
CA ARG A 57 8.41 0.96 14.51
C ARG A 57 8.78 1.01 13.03
N ARG A 58 9.87 0.33 12.63
CA ARG A 58 10.28 0.28 11.22
C ARG A 58 9.27 -0.45 10.33
N ILE A 59 8.64 -1.52 10.82
CA ILE A 59 7.60 -2.24 10.07
C ILE A 59 6.37 -1.35 9.88
N ILE A 60 5.86 -0.74 10.95
CA ILE A 60 4.67 0.12 10.91
C ILE A 60 4.91 1.34 10.02
N LYS A 61 6.10 1.96 10.12
CA LYS A 61 6.48 3.05 9.23
C LYS A 61 6.42 2.62 7.76
N ARG A 62 6.97 1.45 7.42
CA ARG A 62 6.94 0.91 6.04
C ARG A 62 5.51 0.61 5.57
N LEU A 63 4.67 0.03 6.41
CA LEU A 63 3.25 -0.20 6.11
C LEU A 63 2.49 1.10 5.91
N GLY A 64 2.72 2.09 6.76
CA GLY A 64 2.13 3.43 6.64
C GLY A 64 2.55 4.13 5.34
N THR A 65 3.83 4.06 4.97
CA THR A 65 4.31 4.61 3.68
C THR A 65 3.69 3.89 2.49
N LEU A 66 3.56 2.55 2.52
CA LEU A 66 2.90 1.80 1.46
C LEU A 66 1.43 2.23 1.32
N ALA A 67 0.69 2.27 2.44
CA ALA A 67 -0.72 2.64 2.43
C ALA A 67 -0.95 4.09 1.96
N LEU A 68 -0.12 5.04 2.41
CA LEU A 68 -0.16 6.44 1.96
C LEU A 68 0.14 6.58 0.47
N THR A 69 1.25 5.98 0.00
CA THR A 69 1.65 6.06 -1.41
C THR A 69 0.58 5.43 -2.30
N PHE A 70 0.04 4.28 -1.90
CA PHE A 70 -1.03 3.63 -2.64
C PHE A 70 -2.31 4.46 -2.68
N GLY A 71 -2.75 5.01 -1.55
CA GLY A 71 -3.94 5.87 -1.49
C GLY A 71 -3.81 7.13 -2.35
N VAL A 72 -2.65 7.79 -2.30
CA VAL A 72 -2.36 8.97 -3.13
C VAL A 72 -2.32 8.62 -4.62
N LEU A 73 -1.58 7.57 -5.01
CA LEU A 73 -1.49 7.15 -6.40
C LEU A 73 -2.84 6.73 -6.96
N MET A 74 -3.64 6.05 -6.16
CA MET A 74 -4.98 5.63 -6.54
C MET A 74 -5.92 6.83 -6.72
N ALA A 75 -5.84 7.85 -5.85
CA ALA A 75 -6.59 9.08 -5.99
C ALA A 75 -6.17 9.90 -7.22
N ILE A 76 -4.87 10.01 -7.49
CA ILE A 76 -4.32 10.70 -8.67
C ILE A 76 -4.79 10.02 -9.96
N ASN A 77 -4.66 8.70 -10.03
CA ASN A 77 -5.10 7.94 -11.19
C ASN A 77 -6.62 8.01 -11.40
N PHE A 78 -7.37 7.99 -10.31
CA PHE A 78 -8.82 8.19 -10.34
C PHE A 78 -9.18 9.57 -10.91
N PHE A 79 -8.48 10.63 -10.49
CA PHE A 79 -8.66 11.96 -11.05
C PHE A 79 -8.40 11.99 -12.57
N PHE A 80 -7.30 11.40 -13.05
CA PHE A 80 -7.01 11.32 -14.49
C PHE A 80 -8.02 10.49 -15.29
N THR A 81 -8.60 9.47 -14.66
CA THR A 81 -9.66 8.66 -15.28
C THR A 81 -10.94 9.47 -15.44
N GLN A 82 -11.29 10.30 -14.44
CA GLN A 82 -12.48 11.16 -14.51
C GLN A 82 -12.31 12.29 -15.54
N THR A 83 -11.10 12.84 -15.69
CA THR A 83 -10.82 13.85 -16.73
C THR A 83 -10.64 13.24 -18.13
N SER A 84 -10.80 11.91 -18.29
CA SER A 84 -10.69 11.19 -19.56
C SER A 84 -9.38 11.48 -20.30
N THR A 85 -8.27 11.59 -19.56
CA THR A 85 -6.95 11.84 -20.16
C THR A 85 -6.50 10.57 -20.91
N PRO A 86 -6.22 10.61 -22.24
CA PRO A 86 -6.11 9.41 -23.08
C PRO A 86 -5.08 8.36 -22.66
N THR A 87 -3.96 8.76 -22.05
CA THR A 87 -2.84 7.86 -21.69
C THR A 87 -2.72 7.62 -20.19
N LEU A 88 -2.91 8.68 -19.40
CA LEU A 88 -2.79 8.65 -17.93
C LEU A 88 -4.07 8.20 -17.21
N GLY A 89 -5.23 8.27 -17.87
CA GLY A 89 -6.51 7.79 -17.34
C GLY A 89 -6.82 6.33 -17.65
N SER A 90 -5.89 5.59 -18.25
CA SER A 90 -6.10 4.18 -18.57
C SER A 90 -6.23 3.35 -17.30
N ARG A 91 -7.19 2.41 -17.30
CA ARG A 91 -7.45 1.54 -16.14
C ARG A 91 -6.29 0.60 -15.84
N PHE A 92 -5.42 0.36 -16.82
CA PHE A 92 -4.17 -0.39 -16.70
C PHE A 92 -3.30 0.07 -15.52
N TRP A 93 -3.21 1.38 -15.27
CA TRP A 93 -2.40 1.91 -14.18
C TRP A 93 -2.86 1.39 -12.81
N PHE A 94 -4.17 1.21 -12.59
CA PHE A 94 -4.67 0.65 -11.33
C PHE A 94 -4.16 -0.77 -11.08
N ALA A 95 -4.17 -1.62 -12.12
CA ALA A 95 -3.62 -2.97 -12.03
C ALA A 95 -2.10 -2.94 -11.78
N GLY A 96 -1.37 -2.07 -12.48
CA GLY A 96 0.07 -1.90 -12.29
C GLY A 96 0.43 -1.47 -10.87
N TRP A 97 -0.26 -0.45 -10.34
CA TRP A 97 -0.08 -0.01 -8.96
C TRP A 97 -0.42 -1.09 -7.95
N LEU A 98 -1.50 -1.86 -8.18
CA LEU A 98 -1.90 -2.97 -7.32
C LEU A 98 -0.83 -4.06 -7.27
N ILE A 99 -0.29 -4.47 -8.42
CA ILE A 99 0.78 -5.47 -8.50
C ILE A 99 2.04 -4.98 -7.77
N MET A 100 2.45 -3.74 -8.00
CA MET A 100 3.59 -3.16 -7.30
C MET A 100 3.37 -3.09 -5.79
N ALA A 101 2.16 -2.72 -5.34
CA ALA A 101 1.81 -2.70 -3.93
C ALA A 101 1.88 -4.11 -3.30
N LEU A 102 1.41 -5.15 -4.00
CA LEU A 102 1.50 -6.54 -3.55
C LEU A 102 2.95 -7.02 -3.43
N ILE A 103 3.79 -6.71 -4.42
CA ILE A 103 5.22 -7.03 -4.38
C ILE A 103 5.89 -6.34 -3.19
N TRP A 104 5.62 -5.05 -3.00
CA TRP A 104 6.16 -4.27 -1.88
C TRP A 104 5.68 -4.80 -0.53
N LEU A 105 4.40 -5.15 -0.41
CA LEU A 105 3.84 -5.79 0.77
C LEU A 105 4.55 -7.12 1.08
N GLY A 106 4.85 -7.93 0.06
CA GLY A 106 5.62 -9.16 0.20
C GLY A 106 7.02 -8.93 0.79
N PHE A 107 7.72 -7.87 0.36
CA PHE A 107 9.01 -7.49 0.96
C PHE A 107 8.88 -7.03 2.42
N ILE A 108 7.81 -6.31 2.76
CA ILE A 108 7.54 -5.89 4.15
C ILE A 108 7.24 -7.10 5.03
N LEU A 109 6.41 -8.04 4.57
CA LEU A 109 6.10 -9.28 5.28
C LEU A 109 7.34 -10.16 5.48
N LYS A 110 8.17 -10.30 4.45
CA LYS A 110 9.47 -11.00 4.57
C LYS A 110 10.36 -10.36 5.63
N TYR A 111 10.41 -9.02 5.67
CA TYR A 111 11.17 -8.29 6.70
C TYR A 111 10.58 -8.53 8.11
N ALA A 112 9.27 -8.43 8.26
CA ALA A 112 8.58 -8.61 9.53
C ALA A 112 8.74 -10.03 10.11
N LEU A 113 8.66 -11.06 9.26
CA LEU A 113 8.71 -12.46 9.70
C LEU A 113 10.12 -13.02 9.84
N LYS A 114 11.06 -12.64 8.96
CA LYS A 114 12.41 -13.24 8.92
C LYS A 114 13.51 -12.37 9.50
N VAL A 115 13.41 -11.05 9.37
CA VAL A 115 14.50 -10.13 9.69
C VAL A 115 14.29 -9.46 11.05
N ALA A 116 13.08 -8.97 11.31
CA ALA A 116 12.74 -8.32 12.57
C ALA A 116 12.97 -9.17 13.83
N PRO A 117 12.64 -10.49 13.88
CA PRO A 117 12.93 -11.30 15.07
C PRO A 117 14.44 -11.50 15.28
N LYS A 118 15.23 -11.62 14.20
CA LYS A 118 16.70 -11.73 14.28
C LYS A 118 17.33 -10.45 14.82
N GLU A 119 16.93 -9.29 14.28
CA GLU A 119 17.39 -7.99 14.78
C GLU A 119 17.04 -7.78 16.27
N ARG A 120 15.87 -8.26 16.72
CA ARG A 120 15.48 -8.19 18.13
C ARG A 120 16.39 -9.03 19.02
N ALA A 121 16.71 -10.26 18.61
CA ALA A 121 17.61 -11.14 19.35
C ALA A 121 19.04 -10.60 19.42
N GLU A 122 19.54 -10.03 18.31
CA GLU A 122 20.88 -9.41 18.28
C GLU A 122 20.95 -8.16 19.16
N ARG A 123 19.92 -7.30 19.15
CA ARG A 123 19.86 -6.15 20.06
C ARG A 123 19.79 -6.56 21.53
N ALA A 124 19.02 -7.60 21.86
CA ALA A 124 18.98 -8.11 23.23
C ALA A 124 20.37 -8.53 23.72
N LYS A 125 21.13 -9.26 22.88
CA LYS A 125 22.52 -9.63 23.18
C LYS A 125 23.43 -8.41 23.34
N GLN A 126 23.35 -7.44 22.44
CA GLN A 126 24.15 -6.21 22.54
C GLN A 126 23.87 -5.43 23.82
N LEU A 127 22.60 -5.35 24.24
CA LEU A 127 22.22 -4.71 25.50
C LEU A 127 22.76 -5.47 26.73
N GLU A 128 22.77 -6.81 26.68
CA GLU A 128 23.43 -7.62 27.72
C GLU A 128 24.93 -7.36 27.76
N TYR A 129 25.64 -7.39 26.63
CA TYR A 129 27.08 -7.11 26.57
C TYR A 129 27.43 -5.70 27.07
N GLN A 130 26.63 -4.68 26.72
CA GLN A 130 26.81 -3.30 27.20
C GLN A 130 26.61 -3.15 28.71
N LYS A 131 25.85 -4.04 29.35
CA LYS A 131 25.68 -4.04 30.82
C LYS A 131 26.98 -4.39 31.55
N TYR A 132 27.88 -5.13 30.92
CA TYR A 132 29.13 -5.62 31.52
C TYR A 132 30.37 -4.80 31.14
N LEU A 133 30.23 -3.81 30.24
CA LEU A 133 31.32 -2.90 29.90
C LEU A 133 31.30 -1.70 30.86
N PRO A 134 32.40 -1.45 31.62
CA PRO A 134 32.52 -0.22 32.40
C PRO A 134 32.54 0.98 31.44
N ARG A 135 31.80 2.04 31.79
CA ARG A 135 31.75 3.29 31.00
C ARG A 135 33.03 4.10 31.14
#